data_AF-A0A2I0K429-F1
#
_entry.id   AF-A0A2I0K429-F1
#
_cell.length_a   1.000
_cell.length_b   1.000
_cell.length_c   1.000
_cell.angle_alpha   90.00
_cell.angle_beta   90.00
_cell.angle_gamma   90.00
#
_symmetry.space_group_name_H-M   'P 1'
#
loop_
_entity.id
_entity.type
_entity.pdbx_description
1 polymer ?
#
loop_
_entity_poly.entity_id
_entity_poly.type
_entity_poly.pdbx_seq_one_letter_code
_entity_poly.pdbx_strand_id
1 'polypeptide(L)' 'MDPPPEPVSYVCGDCGMENTLKPGDVIQCRECGYRILYKKRTRRSMIFFPDLITRTQT' A
#
# COMPACT_ATOMS: atom_id res chain seq x y z
N MET A 1 -0.79 -1.15 24.99
CA MET A 1 -1.81 -0.72 24.02
C MET A 1 -1.12 -0.65 22.68
N ASP A 2 -1.35 -1.62 21.81
CA ASP A 2 -0.76 -1.63 20.47
C ASP A 2 -1.36 -0.49 19.63
N PRO A 3 -0.56 0.19 18.79
CA PRO A 3 -1.07 1.25 17.93
C PRO A 3 -2.08 0.68 16.92
N PRO A 4 -3.15 1.41 16.59
CA PRO A 4 -4.12 0.98 15.59
C PRO A 4 -3.43 0.80 14.23
N PRO A 5 -3.81 -0.23 13.45
CA PRO A 5 -3.18 -0.50 12.16
C PRO A 5 -3.39 0.67 11.19
N GLU A 6 -2.30 1.13 10.57
CA GLU A 6 -2.34 2.21 9.59
C GLU A 6 -3.17 1.80 8.36
N PRO A 7 -3.95 2.73 7.77
CA PRO A 7 -4.76 2.46 6.60
C PRO A 7 -3.88 2.13 5.38
N VAL A 8 -4.13 0.97 4.76
CA VAL A 8 -3.42 0.50 3.57
C VAL A 8 -4.11 1.05 2.31
N SER A 9 -3.33 1.70 1.45
CA SER A 9 -3.80 2.13 0.13
C SER A 9 -3.56 1.04 -0.91
N TYR A 10 -4.58 0.79 -1.72
CA TYR A 10 -4.54 -0.12 -2.87
C TYR A 10 -4.65 0.68 -4.16
N VAL A 11 -4.16 0.13 -5.27
CA VAL A 11 -4.15 0.74 -6.61
C VAL A 11 -4.91 -0.19 -7.55
N CYS A 12 -5.86 0.34 -8.32
CA CYS A 12 -6.59 -0.46 -9.28
C CYS A 12 -5.70 -0.89 -10.45
N GLY A 13 -5.85 -2.15 -10.90
CA GLY A 13 -5.09 -2.66 -12.03
C GLY A 13 -5.50 -2.10 -13.39
N ASP A 14 -6.71 -1.53 -13.52
CA ASP A 14 -7.25 -1.02 -14.78
C ASP A 14 -7.17 0.51 -14.88
N CYS A 15 -7.80 1.22 -13.94
CA CYS A 15 -7.78 2.69 -13.94
C CYS A 15 -6.57 3.32 -13.22
N GLY A 16 -5.75 2.51 -12.52
CA GLY A 16 -4.59 3.02 -11.77
C GLY A 16 -4.92 3.86 -10.54
N MET A 17 -6.21 3.97 -10.19
CA MET A 17 -6.65 4.87 -9.12
C MET A 17 -6.49 4.25 -7.73
N GLU A 18 -6.21 5.11 -6.76
CA GLU A 18 -6.00 4.71 -5.38
C GLU A 18 -7.33 4.47 -4.66
N ASN A 19 -7.45 3.31 -4.03
CA ASN A 19 -8.61 2.90 -3.27
C ASN A 19 -8.20 2.58 -1.83
N THR A 20 -8.95 3.12 -0.87
CA THR A 20 -8.81 2.84 0.55
C THR A 20 -9.89 1.84 0.96
N LEU A 21 -9.46 0.65 1.35
CA LEU A 21 -10.35 -0.45 1.77
C LEU A 21 -10.08 -0.81 3.22
N LYS A 22 -11.14 -1.01 3.99
CA LYS A 22 -11.05 -1.52 5.37
C LYS A 22 -11.07 -3.05 5.37
N PRO A 23 -10.60 -3.70 6.45
CA PRO A 23 -10.73 -5.14 6.61
C PRO A 23 -12.21 -5.53 6.56
N GLY A 24 -12.57 -6.47 5.70
CA GLY A 24 -13.95 -6.94 5.52
C GLY A 24 -14.77 -6.20 4.44
N ASP A 25 -14.26 -5.13 3.85
CA ASP A 25 -14.90 -4.49 2.71
C ASP A 25 -14.81 -5.36 1.44
N VAL A 26 -15.81 -5.26 0.57
CA VAL A 26 -15.78 -5.91 -0.75
C VAL A 26 -14.68 -5.29 -1.61
N ILE A 27 -13.86 -6.15 -2.22
CA ILE A 27 -12.77 -5.74 -3.11
C ILE A 27 -13.36 -5.27 -4.44
N GLN A 28 -13.54 -3.96 -4.57
CA GLN A 28 -14.07 -3.33 -5.78
C GLN A 28 -13.53 -1.90 -5.92
N CYS A 29 -13.07 -1.55 -7.12
CA CYS A 29 -12.71 -0.17 -7.45
C CYS A 29 -13.98 0.70 -7.51
N ARG A 30 -13.93 1.89 -6.89
CA ARG A 30 -15.05 2.83 -6.82
C ARG A 30 -15.37 3.52 -8.14
N GLU A 31 -14.42 3.53 -9.08
CA GLU A 31 -14.57 4.25 -10.35
C GLU A 31 -14.93 3.34 -11.51
N CYS A 32 -14.22 2.22 -11.68
CA CYS A 32 -14.40 1.32 -12.82
C CYS A 32 -15.14 0.02 -12.46
N GLY A 33 -15.37 -0.27 -11.19
CA GLY A 33 -15.99 -1.53 -10.74
C GLY A 33 -15.10 -2.77 -10.89
N TYR A 34 -13.85 -2.61 -11.33
CA TYR A 34 -12.88 -3.70 -11.43
C TYR A 34 -12.51 -4.25 -10.04
N ARG A 35 -12.27 -5.57 -9.96
CA ARG A 35 -12.10 -6.29 -8.68
C ARG A 35 -10.66 -6.66 -8.33
N ILE A 36 -9.71 -6.32 -9.20
CA ILE A 36 -8.28 -6.57 -8.94
C ILE A 36 -7.62 -5.26 -8.55
N LEU A 37 -7.07 -5.24 -7.33
CA LEU A 37 -6.36 -4.11 -6.74
C LEU A 37 -4.99 -4.60 -6.24
N TYR A 38 -3.95 -3.80 -6.45
CA TYR A 38 -2.59 -4.05 -5.97
C TYR A 38 -2.31 -3.24 -4.71
N LYS A 39 -1.53 -3.79 -3.77
CA LYS A 39 -1.09 -3.01 -2.60
C LYS A 39 -0.06 -1.97 -3.03
N LYS A 40 -0.22 -0.71 -2.61
CA LYS A 40 0.73 0.35 -2.92
C LYS A 40 2.11 0.06 -2.29
N ARG A 41 3.18 0.30 -3.05
CA ARG A 41 4.57 0.12 -2.59
C ARG A 41 4.85 1.06 -1.41
N THR A 42 5.51 0.55 -0.38
CA THR A 42 5.98 1.37 0.74
C THR A 42 7.11 2.30 0.29
N ARG A 43 7.12 3.53 0.81
CA ARG A 43 8.24 4.47 0.58
C ARG A 43 9.52 4.07 1.31
N ARG A 44 9.42 3.18 2.31
CA ARG A 44 10.57 2.52 2.91
C ARG A 44 11.23 1.69 1.81
N SER A 45 12.43 2.09 1.40
CA SER A 45 13.25 1.32 0.48
C SER A 45 13.34 -0.11 1.01
N MET A 46 13.14 -1.10 0.16
CA MET A 46 13.51 -2.48 0.48
C MET A 46 15.04 -2.48 0.61
N ILE A 47 15.55 -2.15 1.80
CA ILE A 47 16.92 -2.47 2.16
C ILE A 47 16.89 -3.99 2.29
N PHE A 48 17.20 -4.67 1.19
CA PHE A 48 17.67 -6.05 1.26
C PHE A 48 19.02 -5.96 1.94
N PHE A 49 19.04 -6.07 3.28
CA PHE A 49 20.27 -6.02 4.05
C PHE A 49 21.15 -7.22 3.64
N PRO A 50 22.38 -6.94 3.17
CA PRO A 50 23.54 -7.41 3.90
C PRO A 50 24.31 -6.17 4.31
N ASP A 51 24.00 -5.64 5.49
CA ASP A 51 24.77 -4.61 6.19
C ASP A 51 25.07 -3.27 5.46
N LEU A 52 24.63 -2.17 6.11
CA LEU A 52 25.39 -0.91 6.18
C LEU A 52 25.40 0.08 4.99
N ILE A 53 24.28 0.40 4.33
CA ILE A 53 24.28 1.54 3.37
C ILE A 53 23.27 2.62 3.80
N THR A 54 23.84 3.67 4.41
CA THR A 54 23.31 5.04 4.60
C THR A 54 22.10 5.17 5.52
N ARG A 55 22.19 5.51 6.82
CA ARG A 55 22.89 6.65 7.44
C ARG A 55 23.07 7.85 6.51
N THR A 56 21.96 8.43 6.07
CA THR A 56 21.78 9.89 5.93
C THR A 56 20.32 10.17 5.58
N GLN A 57 19.58 10.77 6.50
CA GLN A 57 18.62 11.80 6.12
C GLN A 57 18.49 12.75 7.30
N THR A 58 18.76 14.01 6.96
CA THR A 58 18.72 15.23 7.77
C THR A 58 17.36 15.44 8.42
#